data_AF-L8LMJ8-F1
#
_entry.id   AF-L8LMJ8-F1
#
_cell.length_a   1.000
_cell.length_b   1.000
_cell.length_c   1.000
_cell.angle_alpha   90.00
_cell.angle_beta   90.00
_cell.angle_gamma   90.00
#
_symmetry.space_group_name_H-M   'P 1'
#
loop_
_entity.id
_entity.type
_entity.pdbx_description
1 polymer ?
#
loop_
_entity_poly.entity_id
_entity_poly.type
_entity_poly.pdbx_seq_one_letter_code
_entity_poly.pdbx_strand_id
1 'polypeptide(L)'
;MRHYHDEWIQEWCQENGWTELFVERSLYWAFPPGAVMPEPIPVKVLKLIKDQKGLCTQERTWLIFAATITSTALVGSFLAQCPIPLVLAFAFNAVTVAQLEIEYT
;
A
#
# COMPACT_ATOMS: atom_id res chain seq x y z
N MET A 1 -5.14 -2.96 2.63
CA MET A 1 -5.28 -1.49 2.79
C MET A 1 -5.57 -0.88 1.42
N ARG A 2 -5.92 0.42 1.29
CA ARG A 2 -5.84 1.05 -0.04
C ARG A 2 -4.39 1.41 -0.32
N HIS A 3 -3.80 0.73 -1.30
CA HIS A 3 -2.39 0.87 -1.64
C HIS A 3 -2.11 1.96 -2.67
N TYR A 4 -3.16 2.43 -3.33
CA TYR A 4 -3.09 3.43 -4.38
C TYR A 4 -4.10 4.55 -4.12
N HIS A 5 -3.77 5.75 -4.58
CA HIS A 5 -4.75 6.82 -4.72
C HIS A 5 -5.48 6.60 -6.04
N ASP A 6 -6.81 6.50 -5.99
CA ASP A 6 -7.62 6.23 -7.19
C ASP A 6 -7.38 7.28 -8.29
N GLU A 7 -7.09 8.52 -7.90
CA GLU A 7 -6.74 9.62 -8.81
C GLU A 7 -5.47 9.36 -9.63
N TRP A 8 -4.43 8.72 -9.05
CA TRP A 8 -3.19 8.44 -9.79
C TRP A 8 -3.41 7.44 -10.91
N ILE A 9 -4.30 6.49 -10.67
CA ILE A 9 -4.65 5.47 -11.65
C ILE A 9 -5.59 6.07 -12.70
N GLN A 10 -6.49 6.96 -12.29
CA GLN A 10 -7.35 7.72 -13.20
C GLN A 10 -6.54 8.62 -14.14
N GLU A 11 -5.53 9.33 -13.62
CA GLU A 11 -4.57 10.13 -14.41
C GLU A 11 -3.88 9.25 -15.46
N TRP A 12 -3.31 8.12 -15.05
CA TRP A 12 -2.66 7.19 -15.98
C TRP A 12 -3.63 6.63 -17.02
N CYS A 13 -4.86 6.31 -16.64
CA CYS A 13 -5.88 5.82 -17.57
C CYS A 13 -6.19 6.87 -18.64
N GLN A 14 -6.41 8.13 -18.25
CA GLN A 14 -6.69 9.22 -19.19
C GLN A 14 -5.53 9.47 -20.16
N GLU A 15 -4.29 9.44 -19.68
CA GLU A 15 -3.10 9.62 -20.52
C GLU A 15 -2.90 8.48 -21.54
N ASN A 16 -3.36 7.27 -21.22
CA ASN A 16 -3.19 6.08 -22.06
C ASN A 16 -4.46 5.71 -22.85
N GLY A 17 -5.49 6.55 -22.83
CA GLY A 17 -6.75 6.34 -23.56
C GLY A 17 -7.65 5.25 -22.95
N TRP A 18 -7.44 4.89 -21.69
CA TRP A 18 -8.31 4.01 -20.94
C TRP A 18 -9.50 4.80 -20.35
N THR A 19 -10.67 4.18 -20.36
CA THR A 19 -11.92 4.82 -19.93
C THR A 19 -12.61 4.05 -18.81
N GLU A 20 -13.48 4.72 -18.05
CA GLU A 20 -14.31 4.13 -16.99
C GLU A 20 -13.53 3.28 -15.98
N LEU A 21 -12.67 3.93 -15.18
CA LEU A 21 -11.99 3.29 -14.06
C LEU A 21 -12.99 2.89 -12.98
N PHE A 22 -12.95 1.64 -12.56
CA PHE A 22 -13.64 1.16 -11.37
C PHE A 22 -12.77 0.19 -10.59
N VAL A 23 -13.13 -0.01 -9.32
CA VAL A 23 -12.37 -0.84 -8.38
C VAL A 23 -13.24 -2.00 -7.92
N GLU A 24 -12.76 -3.22 -8.12
CA GLU A 24 -13.44 -4.44 -7.67
C GLU A 24 -12.47 -5.29 -6.84
N ARG A 25 -12.82 -5.57 -5.58
CA ARG A 25 -12.00 -6.38 -4.64
C ARG A 25 -10.51 -5.98 -4.59
N SER A 26 -10.24 -4.66 -4.58
CA SER A 26 -8.89 -4.07 -4.57
C SER A 26 -8.10 -4.18 -5.89
N LEU A 27 -8.72 -4.68 -6.95
CA LEU A 27 -8.17 -4.65 -8.31
C LEU A 27 -8.76 -3.46 -9.06
N TYR A 28 -7.90 -2.80 -9.83
CA TYR A 28 -8.29 -1.69 -10.69
C TYR A 28 -8.63 -2.22 -12.08
N TRP A 29 -9.80 -1.85 -12.56
CA TRP A 29 -10.33 -2.25 -13.85
C TRP A 29 -10.68 -1.01 -14.65
N ALA A 30 -10.39 -1.04 -15.93
CA ALA A 30 -10.75 0.03 -16.85
C ALA A 30 -10.88 -0.55 -18.26
N PHE A 31 -11.50 0.19 -19.16
CA PHE A 31 -11.64 -0.20 -20.56
C PHE A 31 -10.40 0.27 -21.35
N PRO A 32 -9.63 -0.64 -21.97
CA PRO A 32 -8.55 -0.26 -22.86
C PRO A 32 -9.07 0.47 -24.11
N PRO A 33 -8.21 1.23 -24.82
CA PRO A 33 -8.63 1.99 -25.99
C PRO A 33 -9.21 1.07 -27.08
N GLY A 34 -10.49 1.30 -27.44
CA GLY A 34 -11.21 0.53 -28.45
C GLY A 34 -11.76 -0.81 -27.98
N ALA A 35 -11.65 -1.14 -26.68
CA ALA A 35 -12.21 -2.36 -26.11
C ALA A 35 -13.65 -2.16 -25.62
N VAL A 36 -14.43 -3.24 -25.62
CA VAL A 36 -15.83 -3.30 -25.17
C VAL A 36 -15.96 -4.03 -23.82
N MET A 37 -14.84 -4.51 -23.29
CA MET A 37 -14.79 -5.24 -22.02
C MET A 37 -13.74 -4.59 -21.12
N PRO A 38 -14.02 -4.45 -19.81
CA PRO A 38 -13.03 -3.96 -18.87
C PRO A 38 -11.96 -5.01 -18.63
N GLU A 39 -10.72 -4.56 -18.58
CA GLU A 39 -9.56 -5.40 -18.29
C GLU A 39 -8.90 -4.92 -16.99
N PRO A 40 -8.27 -5.84 -16.23
CA PRO A 40 -7.54 -5.45 -15.04
C PRO A 40 -6.30 -4.66 -15.47
N ILE A 41 -6.04 -3.54 -14.80
CA ILE A 41 -4.86 -2.72 -15.09
C ILE A 41 -3.60 -3.55 -14.82
N PRO A 42 -2.65 -3.62 -15.78
CA PRO A 42 -1.48 -4.45 -15.63
C PRO A 42 -0.70 -4.14 -14.35
N VAL A 43 -0.34 -5.18 -13.59
CA VAL A 43 0.45 -5.06 -12.35
C VAL A 43 1.74 -4.25 -12.55
N LYS A 44 2.40 -4.38 -13.71
CA LYS A 44 3.62 -3.63 -14.04
C LYS A 44 3.38 -2.12 -14.06
N VAL A 45 2.22 -1.71 -14.58
CA VAL A 45 1.79 -0.30 -14.60
C VAL A 45 1.52 0.18 -13.18
N LEU A 46 0.77 -0.60 -12.40
CA LEU A 46 0.50 -0.26 -10.99
C LEU A 46 1.81 -0.12 -10.19
N LYS A 47 2.82 -0.96 -10.44
CA LYS A 47 4.16 -0.80 -9.82
C LYS A 47 4.85 0.48 -10.27
N LEU A 48 4.80 0.82 -11.56
CA LEU A 48 5.40 2.03 -12.10
C LEU A 48 4.74 3.29 -11.53
N ILE A 49 3.41 3.32 -11.42
CA ILE A 49 2.67 4.43 -10.77
C ILE A 49 3.09 4.57 -9.32
N LYS A 50 3.22 3.45 -8.58
CA LYS A 50 3.69 3.46 -7.17
C LYS A 50 5.12 3.99 -7.04
N ASP A 51 6.01 3.61 -7.96
CA ASP A 51 7.40 4.06 -7.96
C ASP A 51 7.52 5.57 -8.25
N GLN A 52 6.68 6.09 -9.14
CA GLN A 52 6.66 7.52 -9.49
C GLN A 52 6.00 8.41 -8.43
N LYS A 53 4.87 7.98 -7.85
CA LYS A 53 4.06 8.79 -6.92
C LYS A 53 4.40 8.54 -5.45
N GLY A 54 5.09 7.43 -5.13
CA GLY A 54 5.55 7.08 -3.80
C GLY A 54 4.50 6.37 -2.93
N LEU A 55 4.64 6.53 -1.61
CA LEU A 55 3.78 5.87 -0.62
C LEU A 55 2.41 6.55 -0.52
N CYS A 56 1.34 5.76 -0.52
CA CYS A 56 0.00 6.27 -0.26
C CYS A 56 -0.10 6.84 1.17
N THR A 57 -0.97 7.84 1.39
CA THR A 57 -1.19 8.46 2.71
C THR A 57 -1.50 7.42 3.79
N GLN A 58 -2.25 6.38 3.45
CA GLN A 58 -2.57 5.28 4.36
C GLN A 58 -1.33 4.44 4.69
N GLU A 59 -0.49 4.09 3.72
CA GLU A 59 0.76 3.36 3.99
C GLU A 59 1.70 4.20 4.87
N ARG A 60 1.75 5.51 4.62
CA ARG A 60 2.54 6.46 5.41
C ARG A 60 2.06 6.53 6.86
N THR A 61 0.76 6.57 7.12
CA THR A 61 0.25 6.58 8.50
C THR A 61 0.57 5.28 9.23
N TRP A 62 0.42 4.13 8.56
CA TRP A 62 0.82 2.83 9.13
C TRP A 62 2.30 2.75 9.46
N LEU A 63 3.17 3.26 8.59
CA LEU A 63 4.61 3.35 8.86
C LEU A 63 4.93 4.28 10.04
N ILE A 64 4.24 5.42 10.16
CA ILE A 64 4.39 6.32 11.32
C ILE A 64 3.93 5.63 12.61
N PHE A 65 2.82 4.90 12.57
CA PHE A 65 2.35 4.12 13.72
C PHE A 65 3.35 3.03 14.11
N ALA A 66 3.86 2.26 13.14
CA ALA A 66 4.89 1.25 13.38
C ALA A 66 6.15 1.86 14.02
N ALA A 67 6.61 3.01 13.51
CA ALA A 67 7.78 3.72 14.04
C ALA A 67 7.56 4.24 15.46
N THR A 68 6.38 4.80 15.76
CA THR A 68 6.07 5.30 17.10
C THR A 68 5.95 4.17 18.12
N ILE A 69 5.29 3.07 17.77
CA ILE A 69 5.19 1.85 18.62
C ILE A 69 6.58 1.26 18.88
N THR A 70 7.44 1.21 17.87
CA THR A 70 8.80 0.68 18.04
C THR A 70 9.63 1.59 18.96
N SER A 71 9.46 2.91 18.83
CA SER A 71 10.14 3.89 19.68
C SER A 71 9.68 3.82 21.14
N THR A 72 8.38 3.67 21.40
CA THR A 72 7.86 3.52 22.77
C THR A 72 8.25 2.18 23.37
N ALA A 73 8.27 1.10 22.57
CA ALA A 73 8.76 -0.20 23.00
C ALA A 73 10.25 -0.17 23.39
N LEU A 74 11.07 0.59 22.67
CA LEU A 74 12.48 0.79 23.00
C LEU A 74 12.64 1.44 24.38
N VAL A 75 11.94 2.56 24.62
CA VAL A 75 11.97 3.27 25.92
C VAL A 75 11.42 2.38 27.03
N GLY A 76 10.32 1.67 26.79
CA GLY A 76 9.74 0.73 27.74
C GLY A 76 10.68 -0.42 28.09
N SER A 77 11.44 -0.93 27.12
CA SER A 77 12.45 -1.98 27.35
C SER A 77 13.60 -1.47 28.23
N PHE A 78 14.04 -0.23 28.05
CA PHE A 78 15.05 0.38 28.91
C PHE A 78 14.56 0.57 30.35
N LEU A 79 13.32 1.03 30.54
CA LEU A 79 12.74 1.25 31.87
C LEU A 79 12.45 -0.06 32.61
N ALA A 80 11.95 -1.08 31.91
CA ALA A 80 11.60 -2.37 32.50
C ALA A 80 12.77 -3.35 32.57
N GLN A 81 13.93 -3.00 31.98
CA GLN A 81 15.12 -3.85 31.83
C GLN A 81 14.81 -5.25 31.26
N CYS A 82 13.74 -5.37 30.46
CA CYS A 82 13.29 -6.64 29.91
C CYS A 82 13.08 -6.54 28.39
N PRO A 83 13.36 -7.61 27.62
CA PRO A 83 13.30 -7.59 26.15
C PRO A 83 11.88 -7.79 25.60
N ILE A 84 10.90 -8.10 26.45
CA ILE A 84 9.53 -8.46 26.05
C ILE A 84 8.83 -7.37 25.21
N PRO A 85 8.88 -6.07 25.56
CA PRO A 85 8.26 -5.02 24.75
C PRO A 85 8.82 -4.95 23.32
N LEU A 86 10.11 -5.23 23.17
CA LEU A 86 10.83 -5.19 21.90
C LEU A 86 10.41 -6.35 20.98
N VAL A 87 10.24 -7.54 21.54
CA VAL A 87 9.71 -8.72 20.81
C VAL A 87 8.27 -8.47 20.34
N LEU A 88 7.46 -7.83 21.17
CA LEU A 88 6.08 -7.48 20.81
C LEU A 88 6.03 -6.47 19.66
N ALA A 89 6.88 -5.44 19.71
CA ALA A 89 7.02 -4.47 18.61
C ALA A 89 7.50 -5.14 17.31
N PHE A 90 8.43 -6.10 17.40
CA PHE A 90 8.87 -6.87 16.24
C PHE A 90 7.72 -7.68 15.62
N ALA A 91 6.95 -8.40 16.43
CA ALA A 91 5.80 -9.16 15.94
C ALA A 91 4.74 -8.26 15.30
N PHE A 92 4.46 -7.09 15.90
CA PHE A 92 3.57 -6.09 15.32
C PHE A 92 4.09 -5.60 13.96
N ASN A 93 5.39 -5.26 13.87
CA ASN A 93 6.01 -4.83 12.63
C ASN A 93 5.90 -5.90 11.55
N ALA A 94 6.12 -7.18 11.87
CA ALA A 94 5.95 -8.29 10.93
C ALA A 94 4.53 -8.35 10.34
N VAL A 95 3.50 -8.19 11.18
CA VAL A 95 2.10 -8.14 10.72
C VAL A 95 1.84 -6.91 9.86
N THR A 96 2.38 -5.74 10.23
CA THR A 96 2.21 -4.53 9.41
C THR A 96 2.89 -4.66 8.04
N VAL A 97 4.06 -5.28 7.98
CA VAL A 97 4.77 -5.55 6.71
C VAL A 97 3.94 -6.49 5.84
N ALA A 98 3.42 -7.58 6.41
CA ALA A 98 2.55 -8.51 5.68
C ALA A 98 1.30 -7.82 5.11
N GLN A 99 0.78 -6.80 5.79
CA GLN A 99 -0.38 -6.02 5.31
C GLN A 99 0.00 -4.91 4.31
N LEU A 100 1.27 -4.52 4.25
CA LEU A 100 1.82 -3.54 3.30
C LEU A 100 2.26 -4.19 1.99
N GLU A 101 2.63 -5.47 2.03
CA GLU A 101 2.89 -6.26 0.83
C GLU A 101 1.61 -6.41 0.01
N ILE A 102 1.67 -5.94 -1.23
CA ILE A 102 0.59 -6.11 -2.20
C ILE A 102 0.82 -7.47 -2.86
N GLU A 103 -0.12 -8.40 -2.66
CA GLU A 103 -0.13 -9.68 -3.38
C GLU A 103 -0.34 -9.41 -4.87
N TYR A 104 0.77 -9.36 -5.60
CA TYR A 104 0.79 -9.31 -7.06
C TYR A 104 0.89 -10.75 -7.57
N THR A 105 -0.18 -11.53 -7.41
CA THR A 105 -0.27 -12.88 -7.99
C THR A 105 -1.20 -12.88 -9.19
#